data_AF-A0A401I4R9-F1
#
_entry.id   AF-A0A401I4R9-F1
#
_cell.length_a   1.000
_cell.length_b   1.000
_cell.length_c   1.000
_cell.angle_alpha   90.00
_cell.angle_beta   90.00
_cell.angle_gamma   90.00
#
_symmetry.space_group_name_H-M   'P 1'
#
loop_
_entity.id
_entity.type
_entity.pdbx_description
1 polymer ?
#
loop_
_entity_poly.entity_id
_entity_poly.type
_entity_poly.pdbx_seq_one_letter_code
_entity_poly.pdbx_strand_id
1 'polypeptide(L)'
;MLKRWLPLLLPCAALLLLCGCWNRVEMNEIGIVSATAVDWIDNKWVVSYQLVIPQAISSQSGSSPRGEAPVNVFSTEGSSMRKAIGEASKEMSRKLYFSHNQIVVVSESAARKGISTILEIYMRNADARETVSMFITKGRAREMLEQLLPIEKIPGNAIQRLIENEAKTNSLYPDMTIYRVLLDLLGPEQATGIPELMIAGSRQPLNSMEALKRTSNRAKIRLGELAIISGDQLKGWLSQTDAAGLVWLSDNVNQMTISFDCSGSAQEENTSAARVAHASVARKPELMPDGRIKMRVEVKANGTLLEYACNDKKIAPMMLQKMEWQIAEEIKGDMELSWKALQRLKTDIVGFGTMVYRHYPKRWKSIQKEWNENLEDVVLDVQVKFNLSRVGFSDRNFKEVQESL
;
A
#
# COMPACT_ATOMS: atom_id res chain seq x y z
N MET A 1 -4.92 68.82 16.24
CA MET A 1 -3.74 68.37 15.46
C MET A 1 -4.02 67.18 14.52
N LEU A 2 -5.03 66.32 14.76
CA LEU A 2 -5.32 65.16 13.89
C LEU A 2 -5.77 65.48 12.45
N LYS A 3 -6.46 66.60 12.18
CA LYS A 3 -6.98 66.93 10.82
C LYS A 3 -5.90 67.14 9.75
N ARG A 4 -4.65 67.45 10.14
CA ARG A 4 -3.53 67.65 9.19
C ARG A 4 -2.91 66.34 8.69
N TRP A 5 -3.15 65.22 9.37
CA TRP A 5 -2.56 63.91 9.04
C TRP A 5 -3.51 63.01 8.24
N LEU A 6 -4.81 63.34 8.22
CA LEU A 6 -5.85 62.63 7.47
C LEU A 6 -5.55 62.49 5.95
N PRO A 7 -5.06 63.52 5.23
CA PRO A 7 -4.71 63.37 3.81
C PRO A 7 -3.43 62.53 3.57
N LEU A 8 -2.60 62.27 4.59
CA LEU A 8 -1.45 61.36 4.51
C LEU A 8 -1.81 59.90 4.81
N LEU A 9 -2.85 59.67 5.62
CA LEU A 9 -3.33 58.34 6.01
C LEU A 9 -4.01 57.59 4.85
N LEU A 10 -4.75 58.30 4.00
CA LEU A 10 -5.47 57.72 2.85
C LEU A 10 -4.53 57.04 1.81
N PRO A 11 -3.43 57.67 1.35
CA PRO A 11 -2.48 57.01 0.45
C PRO A 11 -1.68 55.89 1.14
N CYS A 12 -1.39 56.00 2.44
CA CYS A 12 -0.76 54.90 3.19
C CYS A 12 -1.68 53.67 3.29
N ALA A 13 -2.99 53.87 3.48
CA ALA A 13 -3.97 52.78 3.46
C ALA A 13 -4.11 52.15 2.07
N ALA A 14 -3.99 52.94 1.00
CA ALA A 14 -3.97 52.44 -0.38
C ALA A 14 -2.70 51.61 -0.70
N LEU A 15 -1.54 51.95 -0.12
CA LEU A 15 -0.31 51.17 -0.25
C LEU A 15 -0.40 49.79 0.43
N LEU A 16 -1.18 49.65 1.50
CA LEU A 16 -1.46 48.35 2.13
C LEU A 16 -2.34 47.43 1.25
N LEU A 17 -3.16 48.01 0.35
CA LEU A 17 -3.96 47.27 -0.62
C LEU A 17 -3.16 46.86 -1.87
N LEU A 18 -1.95 47.40 -2.04
CA LEU A 18 -1.01 47.05 -3.13
C LEU A 18 -0.02 45.95 -2.74
N CYS A 19 -0.12 45.37 -1.53
CA CYS A 19 0.56 44.12 -1.16
C CYS A 19 -0.10 42.92 -1.87
N GLY A 20 -0.16 42.96 -3.20
CA GLY A 20 -0.62 41.87 -4.05
C GLY A 20 0.33 40.67 -3.99
N CYS A 21 -0.24 39.47 -4.14
CA CYS A 21 0.35 38.16 -3.89
C CYS A 21 1.80 37.97 -4.37
N TRP A 22 2.76 38.20 -3.47
CA TRP A 22 4.19 37.95 -3.68
C TRP A 22 4.50 36.48 -4.01
N ASN A 23 3.60 35.56 -3.68
CA ASN A 23 3.83 34.12 -3.73
C ASN A 23 3.20 33.43 -4.96
N ARG A 24 3.22 34.07 -6.13
CA ARG A 24 2.73 33.45 -7.37
C ARG A 24 3.80 32.52 -7.94
N VAL A 25 3.42 31.26 -8.16
CA VAL A 25 4.25 30.29 -8.89
C VAL A 25 3.59 30.05 -10.24
N GLU A 26 4.28 30.38 -11.33
CA GLU A 26 3.71 30.22 -12.67
C GLU A 26 3.92 28.80 -13.22
N MET A 27 2.91 28.28 -13.93
CA MET A 27 2.92 26.92 -14.50
C MET A 27 4.11 26.67 -15.45
N ASN A 28 4.59 27.72 -16.12
CA ASN A 28 5.70 27.65 -17.06
C ASN A 28 7.07 27.66 -16.39
N GLU A 29 7.14 27.95 -15.08
CA GLU A 29 8.38 28.02 -14.29
C GLU A 29 8.61 26.75 -13.46
N ILE A 30 7.63 25.85 -13.43
CA ILE A 30 7.68 24.60 -12.65
C ILE A 30 7.72 23.33 -13.51
N GLY A 31 8.47 22.36 -13.01
CA GLY A 31 8.44 20.98 -13.46
C GLY A 31 7.57 20.17 -12.49
N ILE A 32 6.39 19.74 -12.94
CA ILE A 32 5.45 18.98 -12.11
C ILE A 32 5.99 17.55 -11.95
N VAL A 33 6.37 17.19 -10.72
CA VAL A 33 6.81 15.84 -10.37
C VAL A 33 5.56 15.03 -9.98
N SER A 34 5.31 13.91 -10.68
CA SER A 34 4.20 12.99 -10.37
C SER A 34 4.64 11.75 -9.61
N ALA A 35 5.90 11.33 -9.75
CA ALA A 35 6.46 10.20 -9.03
C ALA A 35 7.95 10.42 -8.77
N THR A 36 8.44 9.81 -7.70
CA THR A 36 9.85 9.81 -7.31
C THR A 36 10.36 8.39 -7.12
N ALA A 37 11.63 8.16 -7.44
CA ALA A 37 12.30 6.90 -7.18
C ALA A 37 13.61 7.17 -6.44
N VAL A 38 13.93 6.32 -5.47
CA VAL A 38 15.12 6.41 -4.64
C VAL A 38 15.89 5.11 -4.74
N ASP A 39 17.09 5.20 -5.28
CA ASP A 39 18.04 4.10 -5.42
C ASP A 39 19.31 4.39 -4.58
N TRP A 40 19.96 3.34 -4.10
CA TRP A 40 21.31 3.39 -3.53
C TRP A 40 22.26 2.61 -4.44
N ILE A 41 23.15 3.32 -5.13
CA ILE A 41 24.03 2.79 -6.18
C ILE A 41 25.43 3.38 -5.98
N ASP A 42 26.47 2.54 -6.01
CA ASP A 42 27.88 2.97 -5.91
C ASP A 42 28.16 3.94 -4.75
N ASN A 43 27.58 3.66 -3.58
CA ASN A 43 27.64 4.49 -2.36
C ASN A 43 27.10 5.92 -2.52
N LYS A 44 26.19 6.13 -3.46
CA LYS A 44 25.48 7.39 -3.66
C LYS A 44 23.98 7.16 -3.63
N TRP A 45 23.29 8.18 -3.13
CA TRP A 45 21.85 8.31 -3.33
C TRP A 45 21.60 8.75 -4.75
N VAL A 46 20.76 8.01 -5.46
CA VAL A 46 20.27 8.37 -6.79
C VAL A 46 18.78 8.63 -6.67
N VAL A 47 18.35 9.84 -7.03
CA VAL A 47 16.94 10.23 -7.00
C VAL A 47 16.48 10.47 -8.42
N SER A 48 15.42 9.77 -8.83
CA SER A 48 14.78 9.94 -10.12
C SER A 48 13.44 10.65 -9.99
N TYR A 49 13.12 11.46 -10.99
CA TYR A 49 11.91 12.29 -11.02
C TYR A 49 11.12 12.00 -12.29
N GLN A 50 9.83 11.68 -12.14
CA GLN A 50 8.89 11.62 -13.26
C GLN A 50 8.22 12.97 -13.45
N LEU A 51 8.65 13.69 -14.49
CA LEU A 51 8.10 14.98 -14.87
C LEU A 51 6.95 14.81 -15.85
N VAL A 52 5.82 15.44 -15.55
CA VAL A 52 4.68 15.51 -16.44
C VAL A 52 4.96 16.50 -17.57
N ILE A 53 4.60 16.14 -18.81
CA ILE A 53 4.62 17.02 -19.98
C ILE A 53 3.18 17.43 -20.30
N PRO A 54 2.69 18.60 -19.83
CA PRO A 54 1.27 18.97 -19.93
C PRO A 54 0.72 18.95 -21.37
N GLN A 55 1.53 19.36 -22.35
CA GLN A 55 1.15 19.41 -23.76
C GLN A 55 0.86 18.03 -24.37
N ALA A 56 1.49 16.97 -23.85
CA ALA A 56 1.28 15.60 -24.32
C ALA A 56 0.04 14.93 -23.69
N ILE A 57 -0.49 15.48 -22.59
CA ILE A 57 -1.65 14.93 -21.87
C ILE A 57 -2.94 15.71 -22.10
N SER A 58 -2.87 16.96 -22.58
CA SER A 58 -4.00 17.88 -22.71
C SER A 58 -5.00 17.54 -23.84
N SER A 59 -4.81 16.44 -24.57
CA SER A 59 -5.77 16.01 -25.59
C SER A 59 -6.94 15.23 -25.00
N GLN A 60 -8.15 15.66 -25.37
CA GLN A 60 -9.43 14.99 -25.06
C GLN A 60 -9.56 13.59 -25.68
N SER A 61 -8.74 13.24 -26.66
CA SER A 61 -8.65 11.88 -27.19
C SER A 61 -7.71 11.04 -26.33
N GLY A 62 -8.08 9.78 -26.07
CA GLY A 62 -7.28 8.79 -25.32
C GLY A 62 -5.90 8.44 -25.92
N SER A 63 -5.45 9.18 -26.92
CA SER A 63 -4.15 9.10 -27.58
C SER A 63 -3.45 10.47 -27.56
N SER A 64 -2.14 10.45 -27.27
CA SER A 64 -1.26 11.62 -27.36
C SER A 64 -1.26 12.12 -28.83
N PRO A 65 -1.57 13.40 -29.13
CA PRO A 65 -1.81 13.88 -30.50
C PRO A 65 -0.62 13.76 -31.45
N ARG A 66 0.59 13.55 -30.89
CA ARG A 66 1.86 13.55 -31.62
C ARG A 66 2.71 12.30 -31.40
N GLY A 67 2.20 11.30 -30.67
CA GLY A 67 3.04 10.17 -30.24
C GLY A 67 4.17 10.59 -29.28
N GLU A 68 4.05 11.76 -28.65
CA GLU A 68 4.98 12.24 -27.63
C GLU A 68 4.72 11.49 -26.30
N ALA A 69 5.81 11.19 -25.60
CA ALA A 69 5.73 10.60 -24.26
C ALA A 69 5.06 11.58 -23.28
N PRO A 70 4.10 11.14 -22.47
CA PRO A 70 3.38 12.00 -21.52
C PRO A 70 4.25 12.46 -20.34
N VAL A 71 5.37 11.78 -20.13
CA VAL A 71 6.30 12.03 -19.03
C VAL A 71 7.75 11.94 -19.50
N ASN A 72 8.66 12.59 -18.76
CA ASN A 72 10.09 12.39 -18.86
C ASN A 72 10.64 11.94 -17.50
N VAL A 73 11.59 11.00 -17.49
CA VAL A 73 12.26 10.55 -16.27
C VAL A 73 13.74 10.88 -16.37
N PHE A 74 14.24 11.66 -15.42
CA PHE A 74 15.66 11.96 -15.27
C PHE A 74 16.12 11.62 -13.85
N SER A 75 17.43 11.63 -13.60
CA SER A 75 17.99 11.25 -12.30
C SER A 75 19.20 12.08 -11.95
N THR A 76 19.39 12.26 -10.65
CA THR A 76 20.52 12.99 -10.08
C THR A 76 21.12 12.17 -8.96
N GLU A 77 22.40 12.38 -8.68
CA GLU A 77 23.12 11.61 -7.67
C GLU A 77 23.86 12.50 -6.66
N GLY A 78 24.04 11.98 -5.45
CA GLY A 78 24.75 12.69 -4.41
C GLY A 78 25.15 11.79 -3.25
N SER A 79 26.14 12.24 -2.49
CA SER A 79 26.56 11.59 -1.23
C SER A 79 25.48 11.66 -0.14
N SER A 80 24.50 12.55 -0.29
CA SER A 80 23.28 12.64 0.51
C SER A 80 22.09 12.86 -0.40
N MET A 81 20.89 12.48 0.03
CA MET A 81 19.67 12.74 -0.73
C MET A 81 19.43 14.24 -0.96
N ARG A 82 19.78 15.10 -0.01
CA ARG A 82 19.72 16.56 -0.19
C ARG A 82 20.66 17.05 -1.28
N LYS A 83 21.87 16.47 -1.37
CA LYS A 83 22.80 16.78 -2.46
C LYS A 83 22.22 16.32 -3.80
N ALA A 84 21.73 15.08 -3.90
CA ALA A 84 21.10 14.56 -5.11
C ALA A 84 19.96 15.50 -5.58
N ILE A 85 19.02 15.84 -4.68
CA ILE A 85 17.93 16.77 -4.99
C ILE A 85 18.43 18.15 -5.41
N GLY A 86 19.49 18.66 -4.79
CA GLY A 86 20.10 19.94 -5.18
C GLY A 86 20.74 19.92 -6.56
N GLU A 87 21.35 18.81 -6.97
CA GLU A 87 21.95 18.65 -8.31
C GLU A 87 20.91 18.75 -9.43
N ALA A 88 19.62 18.48 -9.14
CA ALA A 88 18.55 18.64 -10.12
C ALA A 88 18.44 20.07 -10.68
N SER A 89 18.83 21.10 -9.93
CA SER A 89 18.81 22.48 -10.41
C SER A 89 19.86 22.75 -11.50
N LYS A 90 20.83 21.86 -11.71
CA LYS A 90 21.83 21.97 -12.78
C LYS A 90 21.38 21.33 -14.09
N GLU A 91 20.40 20.43 -14.02
CA GLU A 91 19.87 19.69 -15.17
C GLU A 91 18.49 20.17 -15.61
N MET A 92 17.77 20.89 -14.74
CA MET A 92 16.41 21.38 -14.99
C MET A 92 16.35 22.89 -15.15
N SER A 93 15.70 23.35 -16.22
CA SER A 93 15.40 24.78 -16.44
C SER A 93 14.25 25.29 -15.58
N ARG A 94 13.44 24.39 -15.00
CA ARG A 94 12.27 24.69 -14.17
C ARG A 94 12.44 24.17 -12.75
N LYS A 95 11.88 24.88 -11.78
CA LYS A 95 11.89 24.44 -10.38
C LYS A 95 11.04 23.18 -10.24
N LEU A 96 11.58 22.12 -9.63
CA LEU A 96 10.82 20.92 -9.34
C LEU A 96 9.70 21.21 -8.33
N TYR A 97 8.49 20.78 -8.65
CA TYR A 97 7.29 20.98 -7.84
C TYR A 97 6.70 19.63 -7.44
N PHE A 98 6.74 19.33 -6.14
CA PHE A 98 6.45 18.00 -5.59
C PHE A 98 5.02 17.83 -5.07
N SER A 99 4.18 18.87 -5.08
CA SER A 99 2.82 18.77 -4.52
C SER A 99 1.89 17.84 -5.30
N HIS A 100 2.27 17.45 -6.52
CA HIS A 100 1.57 16.45 -7.34
C HIS A 100 2.24 15.07 -7.32
N ASN A 101 3.29 14.88 -6.51
CA ASN A 101 3.89 13.57 -6.32
C ASN A 101 2.83 12.64 -5.71
N GLN A 102 2.57 11.51 -6.35
CA GLN A 102 1.57 10.53 -5.89
C GLN A 102 2.24 9.33 -5.23
N ILE A 103 3.44 8.96 -5.71
CA ILE A 103 4.16 7.78 -5.23
C ILE A 103 5.66 8.06 -4.99
N VAL A 104 6.24 7.30 -4.09
CA VAL A 104 7.69 7.10 -3.99
C VAL A 104 8.01 5.61 -4.09
N VAL A 105 8.93 5.26 -4.98
CA VAL A 105 9.44 3.89 -5.10
C VAL A 105 10.86 3.84 -4.56
N VAL A 106 11.14 2.92 -3.65
CA VAL A 106 12.46 2.76 -3.03
C VAL A 106 13.05 1.43 -3.46
N SER A 107 14.30 1.43 -3.92
CA SER A 107 14.96 0.17 -4.26
C SER A 107 15.25 -0.64 -3.01
N GLU A 108 15.39 -1.96 -3.16
CA GLU A 108 15.81 -2.83 -2.08
C GLU A 108 17.18 -2.41 -1.51
N SER A 109 18.11 -1.97 -2.36
CA SER A 109 19.42 -1.48 -1.91
C SER A 109 19.28 -0.23 -1.02
N ALA A 110 18.39 0.71 -1.38
CA ALA A 110 18.11 1.89 -0.58
C ALA A 110 17.37 1.52 0.72
N ALA A 111 16.38 0.63 0.67
CA ALA A 111 15.63 0.19 1.85
C ALA A 111 16.50 -0.60 2.85
N ARG A 112 17.49 -1.36 2.37
CA ARG A 112 18.51 -2.00 3.22
C ARG A 112 19.50 -1.01 3.81
N LYS A 113 19.82 0.07 3.08
CA LYS A 113 20.67 1.15 3.58
C LYS A 113 19.98 1.90 4.73
N GLY A 114 18.70 2.23 4.56
CA GLY A 114 17.86 2.89 5.56
C GLY A 114 16.82 3.80 4.90
N ILE A 115 15.56 3.77 5.36
CA ILE A 115 14.47 4.60 4.82
C ILE A 115 14.25 5.92 5.59
N SER A 116 14.87 6.08 6.75
CA SER A 116 14.82 7.24 7.64
C SER A 116 15.19 8.53 6.91
N THR A 117 16.21 8.47 6.06
CA THR A 117 16.64 9.62 5.25
C THR A 117 15.52 10.07 4.31
N ILE A 118 14.69 9.13 3.81
CA ILE A 118 13.54 9.41 2.94
C ILE A 118 12.46 10.08 3.75
N LEU A 119 12.11 9.49 4.89
CA LEU A 119 11.09 10.02 5.80
C LEU A 119 11.45 11.41 6.33
N GLU A 120 12.71 11.67 6.67
CA GLU A 120 13.19 12.99 7.11
C GLU A 120 12.99 14.08 6.06
N ILE A 121 13.12 13.77 4.78
CA ILE A 121 12.88 14.74 3.70
C ILE A 121 11.40 15.13 3.66
N TYR A 122 10.50 14.15 3.77
CA TYR A 122 9.06 14.43 3.80
C TYR A 122 8.65 15.19 5.06
N MET A 123 9.22 14.86 6.23
CA MET A 123 8.91 15.58 7.47
C MET A 123 9.41 17.04 7.48
N ARG A 124 10.46 17.35 6.73
CA ARG A 124 11.09 18.69 6.73
C ARG A 124 10.69 19.57 5.55
N ASN A 125 9.99 19.04 4.56
CA ASN A 125 9.66 19.77 3.33
C ASN A 125 8.15 20.02 3.23
N ALA A 126 7.74 21.29 3.38
CA ALA A 126 6.34 21.69 3.33
C ALA A 126 5.66 21.41 1.98
N ASP A 127 6.42 21.28 0.90
CA ASP A 127 5.86 21.01 -0.44
C ASP A 127 5.57 19.51 -0.67
N ALA A 128 6.12 18.62 0.17
CA ALA A 128 5.97 17.18 0.05
C ALA A 128 4.76 16.70 0.87
N ARG A 129 3.85 15.97 0.20
CA ARG A 129 2.64 15.45 0.83
C ARG A 129 2.93 14.15 1.57
N GLU A 130 2.44 14.06 2.81
CA GLU A 130 2.48 12.86 3.64
C GLU A 130 1.53 11.76 3.13
N THR A 131 0.60 12.11 2.24
CA THR A 131 -0.33 11.17 1.58
C THR A 131 0.27 10.45 0.37
N VAL A 132 1.57 10.62 0.10
CA VAL A 132 2.26 9.92 -1.00
C VAL A 132 2.39 8.43 -0.67
N SER A 133 1.97 7.54 -1.56
CA SER A 133 2.11 6.08 -1.36
C SER A 133 3.56 5.64 -1.56
N MET A 134 4.08 4.84 -0.63
CA MET A 134 5.43 4.28 -0.68
C MET A 134 5.38 2.82 -1.17
N PHE A 135 6.32 2.47 -2.04
CA PHE A 135 6.55 1.11 -2.53
C PHE A 135 8.03 0.75 -2.41
N ILE A 136 8.33 -0.55 -2.27
CA ILE A 136 9.69 -1.07 -2.41
C ILE A 136 9.78 -1.88 -3.70
N THR A 137 10.94 -1.90 -4.36
CA THR A 137 11.19 -2.82 -5.49
C THR A 137 12.53 -3.51 -5.35
N LYS A 138 12.61 -4.79 -5.73
CA LYS A 138 13.88 -5.54 -5.76
C LYS A 138 14.84 -5.03 -6.84
N GLY A 139 14.28 -4.46 -7.91
CA GLY A 139 15.03 -3.89 -9.04
C GLY A 139 15.45 -2.45 -8.82
N ARG A 140 15.75 -1.75 -9.91
CA ARG A 140 15.98 -0.30 -9.88
C ARG A 140 14.64 0.42 -9.75
N ALA A 141 14.50 1.28 -8.76
CA ALA A 141 13.27 2.03 -8.51
C ALA A 141 12.89 2.92 -9.70
N ARG A 142 13.89 3.52 -10.36
CA ARG A 142 13.70 4.30 -11.59
C ARG A 142 12.90 3.57 -12.67
N GLU A 143 13.11 2.27 -12.86
CA GLU A 143 12.46 1.51 -13.93
C GLU A 143 10.95 1.48 -13.78
N MET A 144 10.43 1.56 -12.55
CA MET A 144 8.99 1.62 -12.29
C MET A 144 8.37 2.93 -12.80
N LEU A 145 9.13 4.03 -12.79
CA LEU A 145 8.67 5.33 -13.27
C LEU A 145 8.66 5.43 -14.80
N GLU A 146 9.40 4.57 -15.49
CA GLU A 146 9.54 4.59 -16.95
C GLU A 146 8.47 3.74 -17.65
N GLN A 147 7.74 2.89 -16.92
CA GLN A 147 6.74 2.01 -17.51
C GLN A 147 5.48 2.80 -17.90
N LEU A 148 5.13 2.82 -19.18
CA LEU A 148 3.89 3.43 -19.66
C LEU A 148 2.72 2.45 -19.54
N LEU A 149 1.60 2.89 -18.95
CA LEU A 149 0.39 2.09 -18.81
C LEU A 149 -0.69 2.56 -19.80
N PRO A 150 -1.45 1.65 -20.45
CA PRO A 150 -2.44 2.03 -21.46
C PRO A 150 -3.61 2.90 -20.97
N ILE A 151 -4.09 2.66 -19.74
CA ILE A 151 -5.29 3.34 -19.21
C ILE A 151 -4.95 4.72 -18.64
N GLU A 152 -3.81 4.81 -17.96
CA GLU A 152 -3.38 6.02 -17.26
C GLU A 152 -2.11 6.57 -17.92
N LYS A 153 -2.21 7.78 -18.50
CA LYS A 153 -1.09 8.40 -19.23
C LYS A 153 0.14 8.66 -18.34
N ILE A 154 -0.06 8.89 -17.05
CA ILE A 154 1.01 9.23 -16.10
C ILE A 154 1.26 8.01 -15.19
N PRO A 155 2.44 7.36 -15.26
CA PRO A 155 2.66 6.11 -14.54
C PRO A 155 2.54 6.23 -13.01
N GLY A 156 2.98 7.35 -12.42
CA GLY A 156 2.83 7.60 -10.99
C GLY A 156 1.38 7.52 -10.52
N ASN A 157 0.47 8.16 -11.26
CA ASN A 157 -0.97 8.12 -10.98
C ASN A 157 -1.54 6.70 -11.19
N ALA A 158 -1.06 5.98 -12.19
CA ALA A 158 -1.51 4.63 -12.49
C ALA A 158 -1.20 3.66 -11.34
N ILE A 159 0.01 3.73 -10.81
CA ILE A 159 0.48 2.90 -9.69
C ILE A 159 -0.26 3.26 -8.40
N GLN A 160 -0.51 4.55 -8.14
CA GLN A 160 -1.34 4.96 -7.00
C GLN A 160 -2.75 4.38 -7.11
N ARG A 161 -3.39 4.51 -8.28
CA ARG A 161 -4.72 3.91 -8.50
C ARG A 161 -4.72 2.39 -8.39
N LEU A 162 -3.62 1.74 -8.74
CA LEU A 162 -3.46 0.29 -8.59
C LEU A 162 -3.55 -0.12 -7.12
N ILE A 163 -2.80 0.54 -6.22
CA ILE A 163 -2.84 0.23 -4.78
C ILE A 163 -4.17 0.65 -4.15
N GLU A 164 -4.73 1.80 -4.53
CA GLU A 164 -6.05 2.23 -4.02
C GLU A 164 -7.15 1.23 -4.40
N ASN A 165 -7.11 0.71 -5.63
CA ASN A 165 -8.06 -0.29 -6.07
C ASN A 165 -7.85 -1.62 -5.35
N GLU A 166 -6.61 -2.06 -5.18
CA GLU A 166 -6.31 -3.30 -4.46
C GLU A 166 -6.82 -3.22 -3.00
N ALA A 167 -6.45 -2.16 -2.27
CA ALA A 167 -6.81 -1.97 -0.87
C ALA A 167 -8.34 -1.86 -0.66
N LYS A 168 -9.08 -1.45 -1.69
CA LYS A 168 -10.55 -1.38 -1.69
C LYS A 168 -11.22 -2.70 -2.03
N THR A 169 -10.63 -3.52 -2.90
CA THR A 169 -11.30 -4.67 -3.54
C THR A 169 -10.90 -6.02 -2.97
N ASN A 170 -9.62 -6.19 -2.63
CA ASN A 170 -9.07 -7.46 -2.13
C ASN A 170 -8.40 -7.33 -0.77
N SER A 171 -7.97 -6.11 -0.39
CA SER A 171 -7.37 -5.79 0.92
C SER A 171 -6.13 -6.61 1.28
N LEU A 172 -5.43 -7.21 0.30
CA LEU A 172 -4.21 -7.97 0.56
C LEU A 172 -3.03 -7.03 0.81
N TYR A 173 -2.99 -5.87 0.14
CA TYR A 173 -1.95 -4.87 0.31
C TYR A 173 -2.54 -3.57 0.90
N PRO A 174 -2.06 -3.12 2.07
CA PRO A 174 -2.44 -1.81 2.56
C PRO A 174 -1.82 -0.72 1.66
N ASP A 175 -2.57 0.37 1.44
CA ASP A 175 -1.97 1.60 0.91
C ASP A 175 -1.10 2.25 2.00
N MET A 176 0.22 2.16 1.80
CA MET A 176 1.22 2.62 2.75
C MET A 176 1.69 4.01 2.36
N THR A 177 0.96 5.02 2.82
CA THR A 177 1.38 6.41 2.67
C THR A 177 2.62 6.72 3.53
N ILE A 178 3.39 7.75 3.17
CA ILE A 178 4.49 8.27 4.00
C ILE A 178 4.02 8.50 5.45
N TYR A 179 2.83 9.07 5.62
CA TYR A 179 2.23 9.30 6.93
C TYR A 179 2.05 8.00 7.71
N ARG A 180 1.51 6.96 7.08
CA ARG A 180 1.29 5.65 7.72
C ARG A 180 2.61 4.98 8.08
N VAL A 181 3.56 4.97 7.16
CA VAL A 181 4.93 4.46 7.40
C VAL A 181 5.59 5.19 8.56
N LEU A 182 5.46 6.53 8.64
CA LEU A 182 5.96 7.32 9.76
C LEU A 182 5.31 6.91 11.09
N LEU A 183 3.98 6.77 11.14
CA LEU A 183 3.28 6.37 12.35
C LEU A 183 3.71 5.00 12.85
N ASP A 184 3.83 4.03 11.94
CA ASP A 184 4.20 2.65 12.26
C ASP A 184 5.64 2.57 12.79
N LEU A 185 6.57 3.34 12.20
CA LEU A 185 7.98 3.36 12.62
C LEU A 185 8.26 4.22 13.86
N LEU A 186 7.42 5.23 14.13
CA LEU A 186 7.46 5.98 15.40
C LEU A 186 6.69 5.27 16.51
N GLY A 187 5.96 4.20 16.18
CA GLY A 187 5.24 3.36 17.11
C GLY A 187 6.16 2.51 18.01
N PRO A 188 5.61 1.93 19.09
CA PRO A 188 6.33 1.02 20.00
C PRO A 188 7.08 -0.13 19.31
N GLU A 189 6.54 -0.66 18.21
CA GLU A 189 7.09 -1.80 17.46
C GLU A 189 8.20 -1.40 16.50
N GLN A 190 8.19 -0.13 16.06
CA GLN A 190 9.08 0.46 15.06
C GLN A 190 9.15 -0.40 13.80
N ALA A 191 8.01 -0.82 13.25
CA ALA A 191 7.99 -1.74 12.13
C ALA A 191 6.79 -1.53 11.22
N THR A 192 6.98 -1.80 9.93
CA THR A 192 5.94 -1.64 8.91
C THR A 192 6.11 -2.64 7.76
N GLY A 193 5.01 -3.02 7.12
CA GLY A 193 5.01 -3.75 5.85
C GLY A 193 4.72 -2.80 4.69
N ILE A 194 5.53 -2.82 3.63
CA ILE A 194 5.39 -1.94 2.46
C ILE A 194 5.25 -2.80 1.19
N PRO A 195 4.23 -2.60 0.33
CA PRO A 195 4.04 -3.42 -0.86
C PRO A 195 5.21 -3.36 -1.84
N GLU A 196 5.55 -4.51 -2.43
CA GLU A 196 6.48 -4.60 -3.55
C GLU A 196 5.82 -4.07 -4.83
N LEU A 197 6.56 -3.29 -5.60
CA LEU A 197 6.24 -2.98 -6.99
C LEU A 197 7.19 -3.73 -7.92
N MET A 198 6.65 -4.52 -8.85
CA MET A 198 7.44 -5.32 -9.78
C MET A 198 6.89 -5.28 -11.20
N ILE A 199 7.74 -5.61 -12.17
CA ILE A 199 7.34 -5.89 -13.55
C ILE A 199 7.21 -7.41 -13.71
N ALA A 200 5.97 -7.88 -13.89
CA ALA A 200 5.68 -9.29 -14.16
C ALA A 200 5.54 -9.56 -15.66
N GLY A 201 5.86 -10.79 -16.08
CA GLY A 201 5.71 -11.24 -17.46
C GLY A 201 7.03 -11.27 -18.24
N SER A 202 7.03 -10.84 -19.51
CA SER A 202 8.28 -10.84 -20.31
C SER A 202 9.20 -9.68 -19.91
N ARG A 203 10.50 -9.85 -20.13
CA ARG A 203 11.52 -8.81 -19.93
C ARG A 203 11.47 -7.65 -20.93
N GLN A 204 10.45 -7.55 -21.78
CA GLN A 204 10.33 -6.41 -22.69
C GLN A 204 9.82 -5.19 -21.92
N PRO A 205 10.59 -4.11 -21.81
CA PRO A 205 10.17 -2.94 -21.05
C PRO A 205 8.98 -2.23 -21.72
N LEU A 206 8.06 -1.69 -20.92
CA LEU A 206 6.92 -0.88 -21.38
C LEU A 206 7.27 0.61 -21.49
N ASN A 207 8.55 0.92 -21.70
CA ASN A 207 9.07 2.29 -21.64
C ASN A 207 9.09 3.00 -23.00
N SER A 208 8.33 2.53 -23.97
CA SER A 208 8.24 3.12 -25.32
C SER A 208 6.80 3.29 -25.78
N MET A 209 6.57 4.25 -26.68
CA MET A 209 5.24 4.53 -27.22
C MET A 209 4.70 3.38 -28.10
N GLU A 210 5.58 2.54 -28.65
CA GLU A 210 5.20 1.31 -29.36
C GLU A 210 4.49 0.32 -28.43
N ALA A 211 4.85 0.28 -27.14
CA ALA A 211 4.17 -0.56 -26.17
C ALA A 211 2.69 -0.17 -26.02
N LEU A 212 2.36 1.13 -26.12
CA LEU A 212 0.98 1.63 -26.03
C LEU A 212 0.13 1.32 -27.27
N LYS A 213 0.74 1.00 -28.41
CA LYS A 213 0.03 0.64 -29.65
C LYS A 213 -0.44 -0.82 -29.68
N ARG A 214 -0.01 -1.63 -28.71
CA ARG A 214 -0.37 -3.05 -28.61
C ARG A 214 -1.58 -3.22 -27.72
N THR A 215 -2.52 -4.05 -28.16
CA THR A 215 -3.70 -4.44 -27.36
C THR A 215 -3.34 -5.41 -26.24
N SER A 216 -2.20 -6.08 -26.34
CA SER A 216 -1.70 -7.01 -25.34
C SER A 216 -0.19 -6.85 -25.16
N ASN A 217 0.22 -6.48 -23.96
CA ASN A 217 1.61 -6.49 -23.54
C ASN A 217 1.84 -7.59 -22.50
N ARG A 218 2.96 -8.30 -22.64
CA ARG A 218 3.33 -9.38 -21.72
C ARG A 218 3.85 -8.83 -20.40
N ALA A 219 4.67 -7.78 -20.45
CA ALA A 219 5.11 -7.06 -19.25
C ALA A 219 3.95 -6.27 -18.65
N LYS A 220 3.80 -6.30 -17.32
CA LYS A 220 2.79 -5.53 -16.57
C LYS A 220 3.37 -5.14 -15.21
N ILE A 221 3.09 -3.92 -14.77
CA ILE A 221 3.32 -3.53 -13.36
C ILE A 221 2.33 -4.29 -12.49
N ARG A 222 2.82 -4.87 -11.39
CA ARG A 222 2.02 -5.60 -10.41
C ARG A 222 2.55 -5.38 -8.99
N LEU A 223 1.66 -5.57 -8.02
CA LEU A 223 2.03 -5.71 -6.62
C LEU A 223 2.57 -7.13 -6.38
N GLY A 224 3.73 -7.22 -5.74
CA GLY A 224 4.47 -8.46 -5.54
C GLY A 224 4.35 -8.98 -4.11
N GLU A 225 5.47 -9.07 -3.41
CA GLU A 225 5.57 -9.43 -1.99
C GLU A 225 5.34 -8.23 -1.06
N LEU A 226 5.42 -8.44 0.26
CA LEU A 226 5.41 -7.36 1.26
C LEU A 226 6.80 -7.19 1.87
N ALA A 227 7.43 -6.02 1.68
CA ALA A 227 8.70 -5.66 2.29
C ALA A 227 8.51 -5.35 3.78
N ILE A 228 9.20 -6.07 4.66
CA ILE A 228 9.14 -5.87 6.10
C ILE A 228 10.29 -4.99 6.55
N ILE A 229 9.96 -3.78 7.00
CA ILE A 229 10.88 -2.82 7.58
C ILE A 229 10.80 -2.93 9.10
N SER A 230 11.95 -2.97 9.75
CA SER A 230 12.07 -2.84 11.21
C SER A 230 13.17 -1.84 11.56
N GLY A 231 12.84 -0.90 12.44
CA GLY A 231 13.59 0.31 12.69
C GLY A 231 13.71 1.12 11.41
N ASP A 232 14.92 1.15 10.86
CA ASP A 232 15.24 1.93 9.66
C ASP A 232 15.36 1.08 8.39
N GLN A 233 15.39 -0.25 8.50
CA GLN A 233 15.91 -1.11 7.42
C GLN A 233 14.98 -2.24 7.03
N LEU A 234 15.07 -2.62 5.75
CA LEU A 234 14.47 -3.85 5.22
C LEU A 234 15.07 -5.09 5.88
N LYS A 235 14.23 -5.85 6.59
CA LYS A 235 14.60 -7.12 7.23
C LYS A 235 14.36 -8.32 6.33
N GLY A 236 13.28 -8.30 5.56
CA GLY A 236 12.91 -9.41 4.70
C GLY A 236 11.65 -9.13 3.90
N TRP A 237 11.16 -10.17 3.24
CA TRP A 237 9.95 -10.14 2.42
C TRP A 237 8.98 -11.19 2.92
N LEU A 238 7.68 -10.89 2.89
CA LEU A 238 6.62 -11.87 3.05
C LEU A 238 6.01 -12.17 1.69
N SER A 239 5.86 -13.46 1.39
CA SER A 239 5.10 -13.91 0.23
C SER A 239 3.63 -13.49 0.35
N GLN A 240 2.88 -13.56 -0.75
CA GLN A 240 1.44 -13.25 -0.72
C GLN A 240 0.69 -14.17 0.25
N THR A 241 1.09 -15.44 0.29
CA THR A 241 0.54 -16.45 1.21
C THR A 241 0.87 -16.11 2.67
N ASP A 242 2.12 -15.75 2.96
CA ASP A 242 2.53 -15.36 4.32
C ASP A 242 1.91 -14.01 4.76
N ALA A 243 1.40 -13.21 3.82
CA ALA A 243 0.81 -11.90 4.11
C ALA A 243 -0.73 -11.94 4.22
N ALA A 244 -1.39 -13.01 3.76
CA ALA A 244 -2.85 -13.10 3.61
C ALA A 244 -3.63 -12.84 4.92
N GLY A 245 -3.07 -13.24 6.06
CA GLY A 245 -3.66 -13.07 7.39
C GLY A 245 -3.41 -11.72 8.05
N LEU A 246 -2.51 -10.90 7.52
CA LEU A 246 -2.11 -9.64 8.16
C LEU A 246 -3.25 -8.63 8.21
N VAL A 247 -4.10 -8.60 7.20
CA VAL A 247 -5.25 -7.69 7.15
C VAL A 247 -6.24 -7.96 8.29
N TRP A 248 -6.41 -9.24 8.66
CA TRP A 248 -7.24 -9.67 9.78
C TRP A 248 -6.58 -9.35 11.11
N LEU A 249 -5.29 -9.69 11.27
CA LEU A 249 -4.54 -9.41 12.50
C LEU A 249 -4.41 -7.90 12.80
N SER A 250 -4.40 -7.07 11.77
CA SER A 250 -4.29 -5.62 11.87
C SER A 250 -5.63 -4.87 11.96
N ASP A 251 -6.77 -5.58 11.86
CA ASP A 251 -8.14 -5.00 11.81
C ASP A 251 -8.31 -3.98 10.67
N ASN A 252 -7.82 -4.33 9.48
CA ASN A 252 -7.88 -3.48 8.28
C ASN A 252 -8.67 -4.13 7.13
N VAL A 253 -9.61 -5.02 7.46
CA VAL A 253 -10.37 -5.80 6.48
C VAL A 253 -11.46 -4.92 5.87
N ASN A 254 -11.37 -4.65 4.57
CA ASN A 254 -12.45 -4.01 3.81
C ASN A 254 -13.25 -5.09 3.06
N GLN A 255 -12.90 -5.34 1.80
CA GLN A 255 -13.45 -6.38 0.96
C GLN A 255 -12.35 -7.37 0.59
N MET A 256 -12.69 -8.65 0.60
CA MET A 256 -11.78 -9.73 0.24
C MET A 256 -12.60 -10.87 -0.36
N THR A 257 -12.04 -11.57 -1.33
CA THR A 257 -12.59 -12.84 -1.82
C THR A 257 -11.76 -13.96 -1.25
N ILE A 258 -12.40 -14.88 -0.55
CA ILE A 258 -11.78 -16.05 0.05
C ILE A 258 -12.20 -17.26 -0.78
N SER A 259 -11.21 -18.00 -1.26
CA SER A 259 -11.45 -19.31 -1.88
C SER A 259 -11.45 -20.39 -0.80
N PHE A 260 -12.30 -21.40 -0.95
CA PHE A 260 -12.39 -22.52 -0.03
C PHE A 260 -12.74 -23.81 -0.79
N ASP A 261 -12.25 -24.95 -0.32
CA ASP A 261 -12.44 -26.22 -0.99
C ASP A 261 -13.79 -26.86 -0.67
N CYS A 262 -14.41 -27.49 -1.67
CA CYS A 262 -15.75 -28.08 -1.58
C CYS A 262 -15.84 -29.39 -0.75
N SER A 263 -14.72 -30.06 -0.47
CA SER A 263 -14.69 -31.29 0.34
C SER A 263 -13.28 -31.60 0.85
N GLY A 264 -13.17 -32.18 2.05
CA GLY A 264 -11.90 -32.68 2.61
C GLY A 264 -11.37 -33.96 1.95
N SER A 265 -11.77 -34.26 0.71
CA SER A 265 -11.25 -35.39 -0.06
C SER A 265 -10.37 -34.86 -1.18
N ALA A 266 -9.08 -35.19 -1.10
CA ALA A 266 -7.98 -34.73 -1.96
C ALA A 266 -8.07 -35.12 -3.46
N GLN A 267 -9.26 -35.43 -3.98
CA GLN A 267 -9.46 -36.01 -5.31
C GLN A 267 -10.32 -35.16 -6.26
N GLU A 268 -10.92 -34.05 -5.81
CA GLU A 268 -11.59 -33.09 -6.71
C GLU A 268 -11.18 -31.65 -6.36
N GLU A 269 -10.41 -31.01 -7.26
CA GLU A 269 -9.96 -29.60 -7.16
C GLU A 269 -11.11 -28.60 -7.47
N ASN A 270 -12.26 -28.77 -6.83
CA ASN A 270 -13.35 -27.81 -6.97
C ASN A 270 -13.26 -26.75 -5.87
N THR A 271 -12.80 -25.56 -6.26
CA THR A 271 -12.71 -24.39 -5.37
C THR A 271 -13.97 -23.54 -5.48
N SER A 272 -14.55 -23.21 -4.33
CA SER A 272 -15.61 -22.22 -4.19
C SER A 272 -15.05 -20.89 -3.71
N ALA A 273 -15.84 -19.81 -3.86
CA ALA A 273 -15.41 -18.49 -3.44
C ALA A 273 -16.52 -17.71 -2.74
N ALA A 274 -16.17 -17.05 -1.64
CA ALA A 274 -17.04 -16.14 -0.91
C ALA A 274 -16.42 -14.75 -0.82
N ARG A 275 -17.23 -13.71 -1.03
CA ARG A 275 -16.83 -12.33 -0.79
C ARG A 275 -17.16 -11.93 0.64
N VAL A 276 -16.16 -11.50 1.39
CA VAL A 276 -16.33 -10.78 2.65
C VAL A 276 -16.93 -9.42 2.33
N ALA A 277 -18.12 -9.14 2.86
CA ALA A 277 -18.77 -7.85 2.70
C ALA A 277 -18.38 -6.92 3.85
N HIS A 278 -18.53 -7.40 5.08
CA HIS A 278 -18.25 -6.66 6.32
C HIS A 278 -17.54 -7.59 7.30
N ALA A 279 -16.53 -7.08 7.99
CA ALA A 279 -15.83 -7.77 9.05
C ALA A 279 -15.62 -6.85 10.25
N SER A 280 -15.57 -7.43 11.45
CA SER A 280 -15.16 -6.77 12.68
C SER A 280 -14.18 -7.68 13.39
N VAL A 281 -13.03 -7.12 13.79
CA VAL A 281 -11.99 -7.85 14.52
C VAL A 281 -11.80 -7.23 15.89
N ALA A 282 -12.13 -7.99 16.94
CA ALA A 282 -11.82 -7.61 18.32
C ALA A 282 -10.46 -8.22 18.72
N ARG A 283 -9.54 -7.38 19.20
CA ARG A 283 -8.19 -7.77 19.59
C ARG A 283 -7.94 -7.38 21.04
N LYS A 284 -7.48 -8.32 21.87
CA LYS A 284 -7.25 -8.07 23.30
C LYS A 284 -6.04 -8.84 23.83
N PRO A 285 -5.06 -8.17 24.46
CA PRO A 285 -3.99 -8.85 25.17
C PRO A 285 -4.47 -9.33 26.55
N GLU A 286 -4.10 -10.56 26.90
CA GLU A 286 -4.35 -11.19 28.19
C GLU A 286 -3.02 -11.64 28.80
N LEU A 287 -2.78 -11.28 30.07
CA LEU A 287 -1.60 -11.74 30.79
C LEU A 287 -1.88 -13.13 31.37
N MET A 288 -1.09 -14.12 30.97
CA MET A 288 -1.18 -15.49 31.46
C MET A 288 -0.54 -15.64 32.85
N PRO A 289 -0.92 -16.65 33.65
CA PRO A 289 -0.33 -16.89 34.98
C PRO A 289 1.18 -17.10 34.98
N ASP A 290 1.74 -17.63 33.88
CA ASP A 290 3.18 -17.83 33.67
C ASP A 290 3.91 -16.55 33.20
N GLY A 291 3.18 -15.44 33.02
CA GLY A 291 3.70 -14.15 32.59
C GLY A 291 3.76 -13.95 31.08
N ARG A 292 3.39 -14.95 30.26
CA ARG A 292 3.29 -14.78 28.80
C ARG A 292 2.08 -13.94 28.41
N ILE A 293 2.13 -13.38 27.20
CA ILE A 293 1.02 -12.62 26.62
C ILE A 293 0.24 -13.56 25.70
N LYS A 294 -1.06 -13.70 25.98
CA LYS A 294 -2.01 -14.31 25.07
C LYS A 294 -2.72 -13.20 24.30
N MET A 295 -2.62 -13.20 22.98
CA MET A 295 -3.37 -12.28 22.13
C MET A 295 -4.64 -12.95 21.65
N ARG A 296 -5.79 -12.54 22.19
CA ARG A 296 -7.09 -13.01 21.73
C ARG A 296 -7.53 -12.18 20.53
N VAL A 297 -7.84 -12.84 19.43
CA VAL A 297 -8.36 -12.23 18.21
C VAL A 297 -9.68 -12.89 17.83
N GLU A 298 -10.77 -12.14 17.95
CA GLU A 298 -12.12 -12.60 17.60
C GLU A 298 -12.59 -11.91 16.32
N VAL A 299 -12.75 -12.68 15.24
CA VAL A 299 -13.22 -12.22 13.94
C VAL A 299 -14.69 -12.55 13.78
N LYS A 300 -15.51 -11.55 13.45
CA LYS A 300 -16.90 -11.72 13.02
C LYS A 300 -17.03 -11.14 11.62
N ALA A 301 -17.27 -12.01 10.64
CA ALA A 301 -17.37 -11.62 9.24
C ALA A 301 -18.68 -12.12 8.63
N ASN A 302 -19.23 -11.31 7.72
CA ASN A 302 -20.39 -11.67 6.92
C ASN A 302 -20.06 -11.53 5.45
N GLY A 303 -20.55 -12.45 4.63
CA GLY A 303 -20.25 -12.46 3.21
C GLY A 303 -21.37 -12.95 2.31
N THR A 304 -21.04 -13.00 1.03
CA THR A 304 -21.90 -13.51 -0.05
C THR A 304 -21.13 -14.58 -0.82
N LEU A 305 -21.77 -15.72 -1.06
CA LEU A 305 -21.23 -16.74 -1.95
C LEU A 305 -21.17 -16.19 -3.38
N LEU A 306 -20.00 -16.25 -4.01
CA LEU A 306 -19.81 -15.83 -5.40
C LEU A 306 -19.80 -17.01 -6.35
N GLU A 307 -19.16 -18.10 -5.93
CA GLU A 307 -18.95 -19.28 -6.75
C GLU A 307 -19.18 -20.54 -5.92
N TYR A 308 -20.04 -21.42 -6.45
CA TYR A 308 -20.30 -22.72 -5.89
C TYR A 308 -19.95 -23.81 -6.90
N ALA A 309 -18.72 -24.30 -6.82
CA ALA A 309 -18.21 -25.36 -7.69
C ALA A 309 -18.45 -26.77 -7.11
N CYS A 310 -19.09 -26.85 -5.95
CA CYS A 310 -19.29 -28.14 -5.28
C CYS A 310 -20.38 -28.95 -6.02
N ASN A 311 -20.19 -30.27 -6.06
CA ASN A 311 -21.06 -31.21 -6.79
C ASN A 311 -22.43 -31.46 -6.13
N ASP A 312 -22.87 -30.60 -5.22
CA ASP A 312 -24.17 -30.71 -4.57
C ASP A 312 -25.28 -30.18 -5.47
N LYS A 313 -26.42 -30.88 -5.48
CA LYS A 313 -27.59 -30.48 -6.27
C LYS A 313 -28.19 -29.17 -5.73
N LYS A 314 -28.39 -29.11 -4.41
CA LYS A 314 -29.01 -27.99 -3.69
C LYS A 314 -28.24 -27.64 -2.44
N ILE A 315 -28.13 -26.34 -2.13
CA ILE A 315 -27.52 -25.86 -0.90
C ILE A 315 -28.50 -26.02 0.27
N ALA A 316 -28.29 -27.03 1.10
CA ALA A 316 -29.08 -27.24 2.34
C ALA A 316 -28.52 -26.41 3.52
N PRO A 317 -29.32 -26.11 4.56
CA PRO A 317 -28.85 -25.37 5.74
C PRO A 317 -27.60 -25.97 6.41
N MET A 318 -27.48 -27.30 6.42
CA MET A 318 -26.32 -28.00 6.98
C MET A 318 -25.04 -27.79 6.14
N MET A 319 -25.19 -27.63 4.83
CA MET A 319 -24.07 -27.31 3.93
C MET A 319 -23.62 -25.86 4.11
N LEU A 320 -24.55 -24.94 4.34
CA LEU A 320 -24.23 -23.54 4.67
C LEU A 320 -23.32 -23.46 5.90
N GLN A 321 -23.69 -24.14 6.99
CA GLN A 321 -22.87 -24.17 8.20
C GLN A 321 -21.49 -24.77 7.95
N LYS A 322 -21.40 -25.81 7.11
CA LYS A 322 -20.12 -26.41 6.71
C LYS A 322 -19.25 -25.41 5.93
N MET A 323 -19.83 -24.71 4.95
CA MET A 323 -19.11 -23.68 4.19
C MET A 323 -18.65 -22.52 5.08
N GLU A 324 -19.52 -22.04 5.97
CA GLU A 324 -19.19 -21.00 6.94
C GLU A 324 -18.01 -21.43 7.84
N TRP A 325 -18.00 -22.69 8.28
CA TRP A 325 -16.89 -23.25 9.04
C TRP A 325 -15.61 -23.37 8.22
N GLN A 326 -15.69 -23.85 6.97
CA GLN A 326 -14.51 -23.94 6.08
C GLN A 326 -13.88 -22.57 5.83
N ILE A 327 -14.69 -21.56 5.47
CA ILE A 327 -14.22 -20.19 5.29
C ILE A 327 -13.59 -19.65 6.58
N ALA A 328 -14.20 -19.94 7.75
CA ALA A 328 -13.65 -19.53 9.03
C ALA A 328 -12.28 -20.16 9.33
N GLU A 329 -12.09 -21.44 8.99
CA GLU A 329 -10.80 -22.13 9.13
C GLU A 329 -9.75 -21.61 8.15
N GLU A 330 -10.11 -21.26 6.90
CA GLU A 330 -9.19 -20.61 5.95
C GLU A 330 -8.67 -19.27 6.50
N ILE A 331 -9.57 -18.39 6.97
CA ILE A 331 -9.19 -17.10 7.58
C ILE A 331 -8.27 -17.33 8.79
N LYS A 332 -8.61 -18.31 9.63
CA LYS A 332 -7.81 -18.65 10.81
C LYS A 332 -6.41 -19.15 10.41
N GLY A 333 -6.34 -20.03 9.42
CA GLY A 333 -5.09 -20.56 8.87
C GLY A 333 -4.19 -19.45 8.33
N ASP A 334 -4.75 -18.52 7.55
CA ASP A 334 -4.03 -17.35 7.03
C ASP A 334 -3.44 -16.49 8.16
N MET A 335 -4.22 -16.23 9.21
CA MET A 335 -3.77 -15.48 10.38
C MET A 335 -2.64 -16.18 11.13
N GLU A 336 -2.76 -17.47 11.38
CA GLU A 336 -1.73 -18.27 12.07
C GLU A 336 -0.45 -18.37 11.23
N LEU A 337 -0.57 -18.54 9.92
CA LEU A 337 0.56 -18.56 8.98
C LEU A 337 1.30 -17.21 8.99
N SER A 338 0.54 -16.11 8.86
CA SER A 338 1.11 -14.77 8.85
C SER A 338 1.81 -14.45 10.16
N TRP A 339 1.20 -14.81 11.30
CA TRP A 339 1.82 -14.62 12.61
C TRP A 339 3.13 -15.40 12.75
N LYS A 340 3.17 -16.66 12.31
CA LYS A 340 4.40 -17.45 12.29
C LYS A 340 5.48 -16.81 11.42
N ALA A 341 5.11 -16.24 10.27
CA ALA A 341 6.06 -15.55 9.40
C ALA A 341 6.64 -14.29 10.06
N LEU A 342 5.80 -13.51 10.79
CA LEU A 342 6.24 -12.36 11.58
C LEU A 342 7.16 -12.75 12.74
N GLN A 343 6.86 -13.85 13.44
CA GLN A 343 7.74 -14.40 14.48
C GLN A 343 9.12 -14.75 13.90
N ARG A 344 9.15 -15.41 12.73
CA ARG A 344 10.38 -15.77 12.01
C ARG A 344 11.22 -14.55 11.60
N LEU A 345 10.54 -13.46 11.20
CA LEU A 345 11.17 -12.18 10.87
C LEU A 345 11.42 -11.29 12.09
N LYS A 346 11.02 -11.74 13.29
CA LYS A 346 11.17 -11.00 14.55
C LYS A 346 10.65 -9.56 14.44
N THR A 347 9.49 -9.40 13.83
CA THR A 347 8.94 -8.08 13.52
C THR A 347 7.43 -8.05 13.70
N ASP A 348 6.93 -7.21 14.60
CA ASP A 348 5.50 -6.97 14.80
C ASP A 348 5.01 -5.80 13.95
N ILE A 349 4.40 -6.10 12.80
CA ILE A 349 3.76 -5.09 11.93
C ILE A 349 2.24 -5.02 12.11
N VAL A 350 1.67 -5.79 13.05
CA VAL A 350 0.20 -5.89 13.27
C VAL A 350 -0.27 -5.08 14.48
N GLY A 351 0.66 -4.54 15.26
CA GLY A 351 0.39 -3.58 16.34
C GLY A 351 0.13 -4.23 17.69
N PHE A 352 0.62 -5.47 17.90
CA PHE A 352 0.39 -6.20 19.15
C PHE A 352 1.13 -5.57 20.32
N GLY A 353 2.35 -5.08 20.10
CA GLY A 353 3.15 -4.37 21.10
C GLY A 353 2.45 -3.11 21.62
N THR A 354 1.85 -2.34 20.74
CA THR A 354 1.06 -1.14 21.03
C THR A 354 -0.17 -1.49 21.86
N MET A 355 -0.83 -2.62 21.57
CA MET A 355 -1.94 -3.08 22.39
C MET A 355 -1.48 -3.45 23.80
N VAL A 356 -0.35 -4.15 23.95
CA VAL A 356 0.23 -4.48 25.26
C VAL A 356 0.68 -3.22 26.00
N TYR A 357 1.30 -2.26 25.31
CA TYR A 357 1.68 -0.96 25.86
C TYR A 357 0.49 -0.22 26.46
N ARG A 358 -0.65 -0.20 25.75
CA ARG A 358 -1.87 0.49 26.20
C ARG A 358 -2.55 -0.21 27.39
N HIS A 359 -2.61 -1.55 27.38
CA HIS A 359 -3.33 -2.32 28.41
C HIS A 359 -2.48 -2.61 29.66
N TYR A 360 -1.19 -2.87 29.48
CA TYR A 360 -0.27 -3.29 30.53
C TYR A 360 1.03 -2.47 30.50
N PRO A 361 0.99 -1.13 30.70
CA PRO A 361 2.16 -0.26 30.54
C PRO A 361 3.34 -0.63 31.46
N LYS A 362 3.07 -1.16 32.66
CA LYS A 362 4.12 -1.65 33.57
C LYS A 362 4.83 -2.89 33.01
N ARG A 363 4.08 -3.85 32.45
CA ARG A 363 4.64 -5.05 31.82
C ARG A 363 5.38 -4.68 30.54
N TRP A 364 4.82 -3.80 29.72
CA TRP A 364 5.46 -3.27 28.52
C TRP A 364 6.86 -2.72 28.82
N LYS A 365 7.02 -1.90 29.86
CA LYS A 365 8.33 -1.36 30.25
C LYS A 365 9.40 -2.43 30.46
N SER A 366 9.02 -3.62 30.94
CA SER A 366 9.95 -4.75 31.14
C SER A 366 10.29 -5.53 29.87
N ILE A 367 9.39 -5.57 28.88
CA ILE A 367 9.55 -6.42 27.69
C ILE A 367 9.85 -5.64 26.41
N GLN A 368 9.61 -4.33 26.37
CA GLN A 368 9.67 -3.50 25.14
C GLN A 368 10.99 -3.60 24.37
N LYS A 369 12.13 -3.82 25.06
CA LYS A 369 13.45 -3.92 24.41
C LYS A 369 13.65 -5.22 23.65
N GLU A 370 12.96 -6.28 24.07
CA GLU A 370 13.09 -7.64 23.54
C GLU A 370 11.78 -8.09 22.86
N TRP A 371 10.80 -7.19 22.73
CA TRP A 371 9.47 -7.50 22.20
C TRP A 371 9.54 -8.24 20.87
N ASN A 372 10.28 -7.67 19.91
CA ASN A 372 10.46 -8.22 18.58
C ASN A 372 11.27 -9.53 18.58
N GLU A 373 12.23 -9.68 19.50
CA GLU A 373 13.05 -10.90 19.62
C GLU A 373 12.27 -12.07 20.22
N ASN A 374 11.28 -11.79 21.08
CA ASN A 374 10.51 -12.77 21.84
C ASN A 374 9.06 -12.90 21.33
N LEU A 375 8.78 -12.58 20.06
CA LEU A 375 7.43 -12.73 19.49
C LEU A 375 6.93 -14.18 19.51
N GLU A 376 7.84 -15.16 19.56
CA GLU A 376 7.53 -16.58 19.72
C GLU A 376 6.83 -16.91 21.05
N ASP A 377 7.06 -16.10 22.10
CA ASP A 377 6.44 -16.27 23.41
C ASP A 377 4.99 -15.76 23.48
N VAL A 378 4.55 -15.02 22.46
CA VAL A 378 3.18 -14.49 22.37
C VAL A 378 2.26 -15.58 21.81
N VAL A 379 1.31 -16.01 22.63
CA VAL A 379 0.33 -17.02 22.25
C VAL A 379 -0.81 -16.36 21.47
N LEU A 380 -0.96 -16.70 20.19
CA LEU A 380 -2.09 -16.25 19.39
C LEU A 380 -3.30 -17.18 19.61
N ASP A 381 -4.46 -16.61 19.96
CA ASP A 381 -5.73 -17.33 20.09
C ASP A 381 -6.76 -16.70 19.15
N VAL A 382 -6.97 -17.36 18.01
CA VAL A 382 -7.86 -16.88 16.95
C VAL A 382 -9.19 -17.62 17.00
N GLN A 383 -10.27 -16.85 17.04
CA GLN A 383 -11.64 -17.35 16.90
C GLN A 383 -12.31 -16.64 15.73
N VAL A 384 -12.76 -17.40 14.74
CA VAL A 384 -13.41 -16.85 13.55
C VAL A 384 -14.86 -17.34 13.50
N LYS A 385 -15.78 -16.40 13.31
CA LYS A 385 -17.17 -16.69 12.95
C LYS A 385 -17.48 -16.00 11.63
N PHE A 386 -17.81 -16.81 10.63
CA PHE A 386 -18.27 -16.34 9.33
C PHE A 386 -19.77 -16.64 9.18
N ASN A 387 -20.54 -15.71 8.61
CA ASN A 387 -21.94 -15.98 8.21
C ASN A 387 -22.15 -15.66 6.73
N LEU A 388 -22.71 -16.61 5.98
CA LEU A 388 -23.14 -16.42 4.60
C LEU A 388 -24.53 -15.78 4.59
N SER A 389 -24.56 -14.48 4.33
CA SER A 389 -25.82 -13.71 4.28
C SER A 389 -26.62 -13.92 2.99
N ARG A 390 -25.94 -14.33 1.90
CA ARG A 390 -26.52 -14.54 0.57
C ARG A 390 -25.77 -15.66 -0.16
N VAL A 391 -26.52 -16.52 -0.85
CA VAL A 391 -25.97 -17.58 -1.72
C VAL A 391 -26.22 -17.36 -3.22
N GLY A 392 -26.66 -16.16 -3.60
CA GLY A 392 -27.01 -15.81 -4.98
C GLY A 392 -28.52 -15.85 -5.25
N PHE A 393 -28.90 -15.83 -6.53
CA PHE A 393 -30.30 -15.80 -6.98
C PHE A 393 -31.03 -17.14 -6.85
N SER A 394 -30.30 -18.24 -6.77
CA SER A 394 -30.83 -19.61 -6.69
C SER A 394 -30.01 -20.41 -5.68
N ASP A 395 -30.69 -21.25 -4.89
CA ASP A 395 -30.08 -22.25 -4.00
C ASP A 395 -29.80 -23.59 -4.71
N ARG A 396 -30.18 -23.69 -5.99
CA ARG A 396 -29.94 -24.83 -6.89
C ARG A 396 -28.86 -24.52 -7.90
N ASN A 397 -28.03 -25.51 -8.22
CA ASN A 397 -27.03 -25.39 -9.27
C ASN A 397 -27.70 -25.35 -10.67
N PHE A 398 -27.01 -24.79 -11.66
CA PHE A 398 -27.58 -24.58 -13.00
C PHE A 398 -27.98 -25.90 -13.70
N LYS A 399 -27.20 -26.96 -13.53
CA LYS A 399 -27.49 -28.28 -14.15
C LYS A 399 -28.77 -28.89 -13.59
N GLU A 400 -29.00 -28.80 -12.28
CA GLU A 400 -30.24 -29.27 -11.66
C GLU A 400 -31.45 -28.47 -12.15
N VAL A 401 -31.32 -27.14 -12.30
CA VAL A 401 -32.40 -26.32 -12.87
C VAL A 401 -32.75 -26.79 -14.28
N GLN A 402 -31.74 -27.10 -15.11
CA GLN A 402 -31.96 -27.64 -16.46
C GLN A 402 -32.62 -29.02 -16.45
N GLU A 403 -32.26 -29.91 -15.54
CA GLU A 403 -32.89 -31.23 -15.39
C GLU A 403 -34.36 -31.16 -14.91
N SER A 404 -34.75 -30.03 -14.32
CA SER A 404 -36.10 -29.81 -13.78
C SER A 404 -37.08 -29.08 -14.72
N LEU A 405 -36.60 -28.63 -15.89
CA LEU A 405 -37.39 -28.03 -16.97
C LEU A 405 -37.74 -29.10 -18.01
#